data_AF-A0A4V2APA5-F1
#
_entry.id   AF-A0A4V2APA5-F1
#
_cell.length_a   1.000
_cell.length_b   1.000
_cell.length_c   1.000
_cell.angle_alpha   90.00
_cell.angle_beta   90.00
_cell.angle_gamma   90.00
#
_symmetry.space_group_name_H-M   'P 1'
#
loop_
_entity.id
_entity.type
_entity.pdbx_description
1 polymer ?
#
loop_
_entity_poly.entity_id
_entity_poly.type
_entity_poly.pdbx_seq_one_letter_code
_entity_poly.pdbx_strand_id
1 'polypeptide(L)'
;MLKPVLGATAFFALCADTPYRVLPYDRYTVHEVKYTEELCWRGSEEQVLQDLRNKGLTVAKESERYYPLTSNYSELYYQVKRGDSAAWQPIPYSADLIIYVKQKQYDPNYVIAEYNFEGQIFKNIRFRITTDSDNKKIICVKMISFDSGITKYETYPDRKTRKSFKPYFENLFGIKRK
;
A
#
# COMPACT_ATOMS: atom_id res chain seq x y z
N MET A 1 -4.67 38.14 26.30
CA MET A 1 -4.06 36.80 26.53
C MET A 1 -5.11 35.89 27.14
N LEU A 2 -5.46 34.80 26.46
CA LEU A 2 -5.82 33.48 27.03
C LEU A 2 -6.22 32.57 25.86
N LYS A 3 -5.38 31.55 25.60
CA LYS A 3 -5.62 30.47 24.63
C LYS A 3 -6.56 29.44 25.27
N PRO A 4 -7.45 28.79 24.52
CA PRO A 4 -7.86 27.44 24.83
C PRO A 4 -7.00 26.45 24.03
N VAL A 5 -6.18 25.68 24.74
CA VAL A 5 -5.74 24.34 24.35
C VAL A 5 -6.73 23.37 24.98
N LEU A 6 -7.18 22.36 24.23
CA LEU A 6 -7.90 21.11 24.59
C LEU A 6 -8.96 20.89 23.51
N GLY A 7 -9.09 19.76 22.83
CA GLY A 7 -8.50 18.43 22.98
C GLY A 7 -9.17 17.56 21.89
N ALA A 8 -8.49 16.51 21.46
CA ALA A 8 -8.94 15.63 20.39
C ALA A 8 -10.31 15.01 20.69
N THR A 9 -11.22 15.00 19.71
CA THR A 9 -12.37 14.09 19.70
C THR A 9 -12.46 13.41 18.34
N ALA A 10 -12.03 12.15 18.29
CA ALA A 10 -12.22 11.28 17.14
C ALA A 10 -13.69 10.88 17.06
N PHE A 11 -14.36 11.21 15.96
CA PHE A 11 -15.66 10.61 15.63
C PHE A 11 -15.43 9.43 14.68
N PHE A 12 -15.31 8.24 15.24
CA PHE A 12 -15.45 7.00 14.49
C PHE A 12 -16.93 6.75 14.24
N ALA A 13 -17.41 7.15 13.06
CA ALA A 13 -18.67 6.63 12.52
C ALA A 13 -18.35 5.44 11.59
N LEU A 14 -18.17 4.26 12.20
CA LEU A 14 -18.20 2.98 11.49
C LEU A 14 -19.65 2.60 11.23
N CYS A 15 -20.22 3.11 10.14
CA CYS A 15 -21.43 2.54 9.56
C CYS A 15 -21.07 1.96 8.19
N ALA A 16 -21.19 0.64 8.09
CA ALA A 16 -21.00 -0.12 6.87
C ALA A 16 -22.09 0.25 5.86
N ASP A 17 -21.71 1.04 4.87
CA ASP A 17 -22.34 1.10 3.55
C ASP A 17 -21.26 1.52 2.58
N THR A 18 -20.48 0.56 2.08
CA THR A 18 -19.45 0.81 1.06
C THR A 18 -20.13 1.20 -0.26
N PRO A 19 -20.00 2.44 -0.76
CA PRO A 19 -20.22 2.66 -2.17
C PRO A 19 -19.01 2.08 -2.89
N TYR A 20 -19.21 0.95 -3.57
CA TYR A 20 -18.24 0.38 -4.48
C TYR A 20 -18.06 1.34 -5.65
N ARG A 21 -17.11 2.29 -5.52
CA ARG A 21 -16.65 3.10 -6.64
C ARG A 21 -15.19 2.74 -6.90
N VAL A 22 -14.93 2.24 -8.10
CA VAL A 22 -13.58 2.04 -8.62
C VAL A 22 -12.94 3.42 -8.75
N LEU A 23 -12.32 3.89 -7.66
CA LEU A 23 -11.66 5.19 -7.67
C LEU A 23 -10.46 5.14 -8.62
N PRO A 24 -10.31 6.13 -9.51
CA PRO A 24 -9.28 6.13 -10.53
C PRO A 24 -7.88 6.32 -9.91
N TYR A 25 -7.05 5.33 -10.19
CA TYR A 25 -5.59 5.33 -10.43
C TYR A 25 -4.56 5.99 -9.47
N ASP A 26 -4.90 6.95 -8.60
CA ASP A 26 -3.91 7.57 -7.68
C ASP A 26 -4.03 7.01 -6.26
N ARG A 27 -3.59 5.75 -6.12
CA ARG A 27 -3.64 5.00 -4.84
C ARG A 27 -2.24 4.80 -4.26
N TYR A 28 -1.34 5.74 -4.43
CA TYR A 28 0.03 5.63 -3.93
C TYR A 28 0.41 6.96 -3.27
N THR A 29 1.14 6.91 -2.17
CA THR A 29 1.61 8.14 -1.51
C THR A 29 2.70 8.82 -2.35
N VAL A 30 2.95 10.12 -2.12
CA VAL A 30 3.90 10.95 -2.91
C VAL A 30 5.33 10.36 -2.97
N HIS A 31 5.71 9.48 -2.03
CA HIS A 31 7.03 8.83 -1.98
C HIS A 31 7.01 7.35 -2.36
N GLU A 32 5.84 6.83 -2.72
CA GLU A 32 5.65 5.42 -3.01
C GLU A 32 5.90 5.14 -4.49
N VAL A 33 6.95 4.35 -4.72
CA VAL A 33 7.37 3.93 -6.05
C VAL A 33 6.64 2.63 -6.37
N LYS A 34 5.86 2.61 -7.46
CA LYS A 34 5.29 1.36 -7.95
C LYS A 34 6.37 0.49 -8.57
N TYR A 35 6.45 -0.75 -8.13
CA TYR A 35 7.31 -1.76 -8.71
C TYR A 35 6.42 -2.93 -9.15
N THR A 36 6.75 -3.59 -10.26
CA THR A 36 5.90 -4.67 -10.78
C THR A 36 6.70 -5.85 -11.32
N GLU A 37 8.00 -5.90 -11.02
CA GLU A 37 8.78 -7.07 -11.38
C GLU A 37 8.46 -8.25 -10.47
N GLU A 38 8.66 -9.44 -11.03
CA GLU A 38 8.35 -10.70 -10.39
C GLU A 38 9.56 -11.63 -10.48
N LEU A 39 9.82 -12.34 -9.39
CA LEU A 39 10.83 -13.38 -9.28
C LEU A 39 10.11 -14.69 -9.00
N CYS A 40 10.35 -15.72 -9.80
CA CYS A 40 9.72 -17.02 -9.62
C CYS A 40 10.78 -18.11 -9.44
N TRP A 41 10.56 -19.01 -8.49
CA TRP A 41 11.48 -20.10 -8.17
C TRP A 41 10.75 -21.25 -7.49
N ARG A 42 11.42 -22.40 -7.35
CA ARG A 42 10.85 -23.53 -6.61
C ARG A 42 10.91 -23.28 -5.11
N GLY A 43 9.78 -23.37 -4.44
CA GLY A 43 9.69 -23.22 -2.98
C GLY A 43 8.25 -23.18 -2.46
N SER A 44 8.08 -22.71 -1.23
CA SER A 44 6.77 -22.44 -0.62
C SER A 44 6.71 -21.04 -0.02
N GLU A 45 5.50 -20.55 0.23
CA GLU A 45 5.29 -19.27 0.92
C GLU A 45 6.04 -19.21 2.26
N GLU A 46 5.96 -20.27 3.06
CA GLU A 46 6.64 -20.38 4.35
C GLU A 46 8.16 -20.27 4.21
N GLN A 47 8.74 -20.82 3.14
CA GLN A 47 10.18 -20.69 2.89
C GLN A 47 10.56 -19.23 2.62
N VAL A 48 9.79 -18.50 1.81
CA VAL A 48 10.02 -17.06 1.59
C VAL A 48 9.97 -16.30 2.90
N LEU A 49 8.92 -16.53 3.70
CA LEU A 49 8.73 -15.84 4.97
C LEU A 49 9.82 -16.19 5.97
N GLN A 50 10.27 -17.45 6.00
CA GLN A 50 11.36 -17.88 6.87
C GLN A 50 12.70 -17.29 6.43
N ASP A 51 13.00 -17.20 5.13
CA ASP A 51 14.22 -16.58 4.62
C ASP A 51 14.29 -15.08 4.96
N LEU A 52 13.16 -14.38 4.86
CA LEU A 52 13.06 -12.98 5.30
C LEU A 52 13.28 -12.85 6.81
N ARG A 53 12.71 -13.74 7.63
CA ARG A 53 12.95 -13.77 9.08
C ARG A 53 14.41 -14.06 9.43
N ASN A 54 15.05 -14.98 8.70
CA ASN A 54 16.46 -15.32 8.87
C ASN A 54 17.38 -14.13 8.53
N LYS A 55 16.93 -13.22 7.66
CA LYS A 55 17.58 -11.91 7.39
C LYS A 55 17.30 -10.86 8.48
N GLY A 56 16.58 -11.21 9.55
CA GLY A 56 16.18 -10.29 10.63
C GLY A 56 15.00 -9.39 10.27
N LEU A 57 14.27 -9.68 9.18
CA LEU A 57 13.17 -8.83 8.73
C LEU A 57 11.84 -9.27 9.37
N THR A 58 11.08 -8.28 9.84
CA THR A 58 9.71 -8.49 10.29
C THR A 58 8.78 -8.32 9.09
N VAL A 59 7.97 -9.36 8.83
CA VAL A 59 6.99 -9.37 7.74
C VAL A 59 5.59 -9.37 8.33
N ALA A 60 4.79 -8.36 7.99
CA ALA A 60 3.39 -8.26 8.36
C ALA A 60 2.49 -8.61 7.17
N LYS A 61 1.37 -9.27 7.43
CA LYS A 61 0.33 -9.51 6.42
C LYS A 61 -0.68 -8.37 6.46
N GLU A 62 -0.84 -7.65 5.34
CA GLU A 62 -1.73 -6.50 5.21
C GLU A 62 -2.99 -6.93 4.44
N SER A 63 -4.12 -7.05 5.14
CA SER A 63 -5.43 -7.38 4.55
C SER A 63 -6.22 -6.15 4.10
N GLU A 64 -5.90 -4.98 4.67
CA GLU A 64 -6.63 -3.73 4.48
C GLU A 64 -5.65 -2.58 4.37
N ARG A 65 -5.97 -1.63 3.49
CA ARG A 65 -5.18 -0.41 3.36
C ARG A 65 -6.07 0.81 3.18
N TYR A 66 -5.64 1.90 3.78
CA TYR A 66 -6.29 3.21 3.69
C TYR A 66 -5.42 4.14 2.85
N TYR A 67 -6.03 4.88 1.93
CA TYR A 67 -5.36 5.84 1.07
C TYR A 67 -5.98 7.21 1.23
N PRO A 68 -5.17 8.29 1.34
CA PRO A 68 -5.73 9.64 1.27
C PRO A 68 -6.27 9.88 -0.14
N LEU A 69 -7.48 10.39 -0.23
CA LEU A 69 -8.03 10.85 -1.49
C LEU A 69 -7.39 12.20 -1.82
N THR A 70 -6.51 12.27 -2.81
CA THR A 70 -5.73 13.49 -3.10
C THR A 70 -6.39 14.38 -4.16
N SER A 71 -7.31 13.83 -4.96
CA SER A 71 -8.02 14.53 -6.02
C SER A 71 -9.44 13.97 -6.18
N ASN A 72 -10.36 14.77 -6.72
CA ASN A 72 -11.76 14.40 -6.99
C ASN A 72 -12.70 14.23 -5.77
N TYR A 73 -12.64 15.15 -4.82
CA TYR A 73 -13.62 15.27 -3.73
C TYR A 73 -15.04 15.62 -4.21
N SER A 74 -15.17 16.22 -5.40
CA SER A 74 -16.42 16.71 -6.00
C SER A 74 -17.45 15.61 -6.28
N GLU A 75 -17.04 14.34 -6.27
CA GLU A 75 -17.92 13.20 -6.50
C GLU A 75 -18.30 12.44 -5.22
N LEU A 76 -17.85 12.90 -4.05
CA LEU A 76 -18.09 12.24 -2.78
C LEU A 76 -19.29 12.85 -2.04
N TYR A 77 -20.19 11.97 -1.61
CA TYR A 77 -21.40 12.32 -0.88
C TYR A 77 -21.50 11.45 0.37
N TYR A 78 -22.09 12.00 1.42
CA TYR A 78 -22.44 11.28 2.64
C TYR A 78 -23.93 11.37 2.88
N GLN A 79 -24.51 10.35 3.50
CA GLN A 79 -25.93 10.32 3.79
C GLN A 79 -26.19 10.92 5.17
N VAL A 80 -27.05 11.91 5.24
CA VAL A 80 -27.50 12.54 6.47
C VAL A 80 -28.92 12.07 6.77
N LYS A 81 -29.09 11.40 7.91
CA LYS A 81 -30.43 11.05 8.42
C LYS A 81 -31.06 12.27 9.11
N ARG A 82 -32.29 12.60 8.73
CA ARG A 82 -33.14 13.60 9.39
C ARG A 82 -34.50 12.97 9.64
N GLY A 83 -34.70 12.48 10.87
CA GLY A 83 -35.87 11.69 11.23
C GLY A 83 -35.96 10.41 10.37
N ASP A 84 -37.11 10.19 9.75
CA ASP A 84 -37.38 9.03 8.88
C ASP A 84 -36.83 9.19 7.45
N SER A 85 -36.22 10.33 7.14
CA SER A 85 -35.68 10.64 5.80
C SER A 85 -34.15 10.59 5.79
N ALA A 86 -33.60 10.19 4.65
CA ALA A 86 -32.16 10.19 4.39
C ALA A 86 -31.86 10.97 3.12
N ALA A 87 -30.98 11.97 3.21
CA ALA A 87 -30.58 12.81 2.10
C ALA A 87 -29.07 12.68 1.84
N TRP A 88 -28.68 12.55 0.57
CA TRP A 88 -27.28 12.59 0.17
C TRP A 88 -26.81 14.05 0.10
N GLN A 89 -25.70 14.35 0.77
CA GLN A 89 -25.07 15.67 0.76
C GLN A 89 -23.62 15.55 0.30
N PRO A 90 -23.12 16.49 -0.52
CA PRO A 90 -21.72 16.48 -0.93
C PRO A 90 -20.82 16.68 0.29
N ILE A 91 -19.67 16.01 0.31
CA ILE A 91 -18.70 16.23 1.38
C ILE A 91 -18.09 17.63 1.19
N PRO A 92 -18.17 18.51 2.21
CA PRO A 92 -17.63 19.86 2.09
C PRO A 92 -16.11 19.82 1.89
N TYR A 93 -15.64 20.41 0.80
CA TYR A 93 -14.21 20.56 0.55
C TYR A 93 -13.67 21.68 1.46
N SER A 94 -12.93 21.31 2.50
CA SER A 94 -12.16 22.23 3.32
C SER A 94 -10.70 21.80 3.30
N ALA A 95 -9.77 22.76 3.36
CA ALA A 95 -8.33 22.48 3.34
C ALA A 95 -7.87 21.58 4.51
N ASP A 96 -8.68 21.51 5.57
CA ASP A 96 -8.37 20.76 6.79
C ASP A 96 -8.97 19.33 6.83
N LEU A 97 -9.65 18.89 5.76
CA LEU A 97 -10.29 17.58 5.69
C LEU A 97 -9.54 16.63 4.76
N ILE A 98 -8.87 15.61 5.33
CA ILE A 98 -8.29 14.50 4.56
C ILE A 98 -9.23 13.31 4.64
N ILE A 99 -9.77 12.88 3.50
CA ILE A 99 -10.62 11.69 3.43
C ILE A 99 -9.75 10.48 3.09
N TYR A 100 -9.92 9.40 3.86
CA TYR A 100 -9.27 8.12 3.59
C TYR A 100 -10.26 7.13 2.98
N VAL A 101 -9.83 6.43 1.94
CA VAL A 101 -10.61 5.35 1.32
C VAL A 101 -10.01 4.00 1.69
N LYS A 102 -10.87 3.10 2.18
CA LYS A 102 -10.50 1.72 2.50
C LYS A 102 -10.54 0.88 1.23
N GLN A 103 -9.42 0.24 0.90
CA GLN A 103 -9.38 -0.77 -0.15
C GLN A 103 -9.18 -2.15 0.48
N LYS A 104 -10.15 -3.04 0.25
CA LYS A 104 -9.97 -4.47 0.52
C LYS A 104 -8.96 -5.01 -0.49
N GLN A 105 -7.85 -5.56 0.01
CA GLN A 105 -6.86 -6.23 -0.83
C GLN A 105 -7.42 -7.62 -1.15
N TYR A 106 -7.58 -7.96 -2.43
CA TYR A 106 -8.14 -9.25 -2.86
C TYR A 106 -7.17 -10.42 -2.71
N ASP A 107 -5.87 -10.12 -2.58
CA ASP A 107 -4.78 -11.09 -2.44
C ASP A 107 -3.92 -10.74 -1.22
N PRO A 108 -3.26 -11.72 -0.57
CA PRO A 108 -2.42 -11.45 0.58
C PRO A 108 -1.23 -10.57 0.17
N ASN A 109 -1.20 -9.35 0.69
CA ASN A 109 -0.01 -8.51 0.62
C ASN A 109 0.80 -8.68 1.89
N TYR A 110 2.11 -8.70 1.71
CA TYR A 110 3.09 -8.73 2.76
C TYR A 110 3.84 -7.40 2.78
N VAL A 111 4.18 -6.94 3.97
CA VAL A 111 4.84 -5.66 4.20
C VAL A 111 6.08 -5.88 5.05
N ILE A 112 7.20 -5.34 4.59
CA ILE A 112 8.42 -5.15 5.37
C ILE A 112 8.52 -3.66 5.70
N ALA A 113 8.59 -3.33 6.99
CA ALA A 113 8.61 -1.94 7.44
C ALA A 113 9.85 -1.18 6.92
N GLU A 114 11.01 -1.82 6.97
CA GLU A 114 12.27 -1.24 6.54
C GLU A 114 13.26 -2.32 6.09
N TYR A 115 14.05 -2.01 5.06
CA TYR A 115 15.16 -2.83 4.58
C TYR A 115 16.29 -1.92 4.12
N ASN A 116 17.49 -2.16 4.64
CA ASN A 116 18.70 -1.44 4.25
C ASN A 116 19.55 -2.34 3.35
N PHE A 117 19.89 -1.84 2.17
CA PHE A 117 20.82 -2.49 1.26
C PHE A 117 21.81 -1.46 0.71
N GLU A 118 23.10 -1.74 0.90
CA GLU A 118 24.20 -0.88 0.45
C GLU A 118 24.07 0.59 0.89
N GLY A 119 23.50 0.82 2.08
CA GLY A 119 23.31 2.17 2.64
C GLY A 119 22.04 2.88 2.15
N GLN A 120 21.27 2.28 1.25
CA GLN A 120 19.96 2.77 0.84
C GLN A 120 18.86 2.10 1.67
N ILE A 121 18.04 2.94 2.31
CA ILE A 121 16.91 2.49 3.14
C ILE A 121 15.64 2.53 2.32
N PHE A 122 14.96 1.39 2.24
CA PHE A 122 13.65 1.22 1.63
C PHE A 122 12.64 0.98 2.73
N LYS A 123 11.55 1.74 2.73
CA LYS A 123 10.49 1.62 3.75
C LYS A 123 9.23 1.07 3.13
N ASN A 124 8.36 0.50 3.96
CA ASN A 124 7.03 0.05 3.56
C ASN A 124 7.05 -0.82 2.28
N ILE A 125 8.01 -1.75 2.18
CA ILE A 125 8.14 -2.61 1.01
C ILE A 125 6.96 -3.56 0.99
N ARG A 126 6.15 -3.44 -0.06
CA ARG A 126 4.98 -4.28 -0.29
C ARG A 126 5.29 -5.31 -1.35
N PHE A 127 4.91 -6.55 -1.08
CA PHE A 127 5.04 -7.63 -2.04
C PHE A 127 3.89 -8.61 -1.91
N ARG A 128 3.72 -9.42 -2.94
CA ARG A 128 2.77 -10.52 -2.99
C ARG A 128 3.52 -11.80 -3.26
N ILE A 129 3.06 -12.87 -2.62
CA ILE A 129 3.48 -14.22 -2.92
C ILE A 129 2.31 -14.88 -3.66
N THR A 130 2.56 -15.35 -4.86
CA THR A 130 1.62 -16.17 -5.64
C THR A 130 2.26 -17.52 -5.89
N THR A 131 1.42 -18.54 -6.05
CA THR A 131 1.87 -19.86 -6.49
C THR A 131 1.41 -20.04 -7.93
N ASP A 132 2.29 -20.58 -8.76
CA ASP A 132 1.96 -20.97 -10.13
C ASP A 132 0.79 -21.97 -10.11
N SER A 133 -0.26 -21.68 -10.88
CA SER A 133 -1.48 -22.51 -10.94
C SER A 133 -1.21 -23.92 -11.47
N ASP A 134 -0.25 -24.03 -12.39
CA ASP A 134 0.07 -25.24 -13.13
C ASP A 134 1.13 -26.05 -12.39
N ASN A 135 2.02 -25.37 -11.65
CA ASN A 135 3.04 -26.00 -10.83
C ASN A 135 3.08 -25.41 -9.42
N LYS A 136 2.33 -26.01 -8.50
CA LYS A 136 2.24 -25.59 -7.08
C LYS A 136 3.58 -25.54 -6.32
N LYS A 137 4.67 -26.03 -6.90
CA LYS A 137 6.03 -25.92 -6.33
C LYS A 137 6.75 -24.64 -6.75
N ILE A 138 6.24 -23.89 -7.72
CA ILE A 138 6.80 -22.60 -8.14
C ILE A 138 6.03 -21.51 -7.42
N ILE A 139 6.79 -20.71 -6.67
CA ILE A 139 6.32 -19.49 -6.05
C ILE A 139 6.86 -18.30 -6.81
N CYS A 140 6.03 -17.30 -6.99
CA CYS A 140 6.35 -16.03 -7.59
C CYS A 140 6.19 -14.93 -6.54
N VAL A 141 7.23 -14.15 -6.33
CA VAL A 141 7.16 -12.95 -5.51
C VAL A 141 7.14 -11.75 -6.43
N LYS A 142 6.10 -10.93 -6.27
CA LYS A 142 5.94 -9.66 -6.97
C LYS A 142 6.01 -8.54 -5.97
N MET A 143 7.05 -7.71 -6.04
CA MET A 143 7.07 -6.46 -5.28
C MET A 143 6.10 -5.49 -5.95
N ILE A 144 5.24 -4.87 -5.14
CA ILE A 144 4.13 -3.99 -5.54
C ILE A 144 4.58 -2.53 -5.44
N SER A 145 5.20 -2.18 -4.32
CA SER A 145 5.67 -0.82 -4.07
C SER A 145 6.65 -0.78 -2.91
N PHE A 146 7.35 0.34 -2.79
CA PHE A 146 8.14 0.70 -1.62
C PHE A 146 8.21 2.21 -1.53
N ASP A 147 8.48 2.71 -0.33
CA ASP A 147 8.80 4.10 -0.07
C ASP A 147 10.32 4.28 -0.19
N SER A 148 10.73 5.12 -1.14
CA SER A 148 12.13 5.42 -1.40
C SER A 148 12.64 6.65 -0.65
N GLY A 149 11.75 7.43 -0.02
CA GLY A 149 12.05 8.75 0.52
C GLY A 149 12.47 9.80 -0.51
N ILE A 150 12.56 9.43 -1.80
CA ILE A 150 13.05 10.27 -2.89
C ILE A 150 11.85 10.75 -3.69
N THR A 151 11.55 12.04 -3.62
CA THR A 151 10.48 12.71 -4.38
C THR A 151 10.72 12.75 -5.89
N LYS A 152 11.92 12.39 -6.36
CA LYS A 152 12.32 12.46 -7.78
C LYS A 152 11.67 11.37 -8.63
N TYR A 153 11.16 10.30 -8.02
CA TYR A 153 10.53 9.22 -8.76
C TYR A 153 9.05 9.52 -8.93
N GLU A 154 8.59 9.58 -10.19
CA GLU A 154 7.16 9.50 -10.49
C GLU A 154 6.59 8.19 -9.91
N THR A 155 5.29 8.19 -9.58
CA THR A 155 4.56 7.00 -9.10
C THR A 155 4.84 5.75 -9.93
N TYR A 156 5.13 5.94 -11.23
CA TYR A 156 5.57 4.91 -12.16
C TYR A 156 7.01 5.19 -12.63
N PRO A 157 8.03 4.56 -12.03
CA PRO A 157 9.40 4.75 -12.47
C PRO A 157 9.58 4.25 -13.92
N ASP A 158 10.38 4.98 -14.68
CA ASP A 158 10.80 4.58 -16.01
C ASP A 158 11.54 3.23 -16.00
N ARG A 159 11.77 2.64 -17.18
CA ARG A 159 12.44 1.32 -17.30
C ARG A 159 13.86 1.31 -16.72
N LYS A 160 14.64 2.38 -16.89
CA LYS A 160 16.02 2.49 -16.38
C LYS A 160 16.00 2.53 -14.84
N THR A 161 15.10 3.33 -14.28
CA THR A 161 14.89 3.43 -12.83
C THR A 161 14.41 2.10 -12.23
N ARG A 162 13.48 1.38 -12.88
CA ARG A 162 13.10 0.03 -12.41
C ARG A 162 14.28 -0.93 -12.41
N LYS A 163 15.07 -0.93 -13.50
CA LYS A 163 16.27 -1.78 -13.59
C LYS A 163 17.28 -1.49 -12.48
N SER A 164 17.41 -0.24 -12.00
CA SER A 164 18.31 0.06 -10.89
C SER A 164 17.84 -0.55 -9.57
N PHE A 165 16.53 -0.75 -9.36
CA PHE A 165 16.01 -1.37 -8.13
C PHE A 165 16.05 -2.90 -8.13
N LYS A 166 16.27 -3.51 -9.29
CA LYS A 166 16.28 -4.96 -9.45
C LYS A 166 17.29 -5.70 -8.56
N PRO A 167 18.55 -5.27 -8.40
CA PRO A 167 19.51 -5.93 -7.52
C PRO A 167 19.05 -5.96 -6.05
N TYR A 168 18.36 -4.90 -5.60
CA TYR A 168 17.80 -4.79 -4.26
C TYR A 168 16.69 -5.83 -4.07
N PHE A 169 15.81 -5.99 -5.06
CA PHE A 169 14.76 -6.99 -5.05
C PHE A 169 15.32 -8.41 -5.04
N GLU A 170 16.30 -8.69 -5.89
CA GLU A 170 16.99 -9.99 -5.96
C GLU A 170 17.72 -10.32 -4.66
N ASN A 171 18.37 -9.34 -4.02
CA ASN A 171 19.05 -9.55 -2.74
C ASN A 171 18.06 -9.82 -1.60
N LEU A 172 16.98 -9.04 -1.54
CA LEU A 172 15.95 -9.16 -0.50
C LEU A 172 15.39 -10.59 -0.46
N PHE A 173 15.06 -11.16 -1.62
CA PHE A 173 14.49 -12.50 -1.73
C PHE A 173 15.51 -13.61 -2.00
N GLY A 174 16.82 -13.29 -2.01
CA GLY A 174 17.89 -14.29 -2.08
C GLY A 174 18.00 -15.03 -3.41
N ILE A 175 17.49 -14.48 -4.51
CA ILE A 175 17.48 -15.13 -5.83
C ILE A 175 18.44 -14.40 -6.73
N LYS A 176 19.56 -15.05 -7.02
CA LYS A 176 20.38 -14.70 -8.18
C LYS A 176 19.87 -15.55 -9.35
N ARG A 177 19.43 -14.90 -10.43
CA ARG A 177 19.26 -15.64 -11.70
C ARG A 177 20.62 -16.22 -12.07
N LYS A 178 20.67 -17.54 -12.29
CA LYS A 178 21.79 -18.19 -12.99
C LYS A 178 21.83 -17.70 -14.43
#